data_AF-A0A8T1XEM7-F1
#
_entry.id   AF-A0A8T1XEM7-F1
#
_cell.length_a   1.000
_cell.length_b   1.000
_cell.length_c   1.000
_cell.angle_alpha   90.00
_cell.angle_beta   90.00
_cell.angle_gamma   90.00
#
_symmetry.space_group_name_H-M   'P 1'
#
loop_
_entity.id
_entity.type
_entity.pdbx_description
1 polymer ?
#
loop_
_entity_poly.entity_id
_entity_poly.type
_entity_poly.pdbx_seq_one_letter_code
_entity_poly.pdbx_strand_id
1 'polypeptide(L)'
;MARSGVDETSESGAFVRTASTFRNIVSKDPDSQFPAESGRYHLYISYGCPWACRCLSYLKIKGLDEAISFSSVHAIWGRTKETDDHRGWVFPDSDTELPGAEPDYLNGAKSVRELYEIASPNYEGKYTVPILWDKKLKTVVNNESSEIIRMFNTEFNGIAKNPSLDLYPSHLRDTIDETNEWVFNGINNGVYKCGFARKQEPYNEAVNQLYEAVDRCEEILGKQRYICGNTFTEADIRLFVTLIRFDEVYESSLFVSKHKAHQVLHIIFFCIPGLLGSLQMQQETLTGIPEYLQLHKRYLPNPGHE
;
A
#
# COMPACT_ATOMS: atom_id res chain seq x y z
N MET A 1 -4.46 -2.90 21.62
CA MET A 1 -3.81 -2.51 20.34
C MET A 1 -4.83 -1.79 19.47
N ALA A 2 -4.38 -0.89 18.58
CA ALA A 2 -5.24 -0.18 17.64
C ALA A 2 -5.95 -1.18 16.71
N ARG A 3 -7.26 -1.05 16.52
CA ARG A 3 -8.06 -1.93 15.65
C ARG A 3 -8.19 -1.37 14.24
N SER A 4 -8.12 -0.05 14.10
CA SER A 4 -8.17 0.69 12.84
C SER A 4 -7.22 1.90 12.87
N GLY A 5 -7.04 2.58 11.73
CA GLY A 5 -6.25 3.82 11.65
C GLY A 5 -6.80 4.98 12.50
N VAL A 6 -8.07 4.93 12.88
CA VAL A 6 -8.69 5.92 13.78
C VAL A 6 -8.17 5.78 15.22
N ASP A 7 -7.86 4.55 15.63
CA ASP A 7 -7.37 4.24 16.98
C ASP A 7 -5.88 4.55 17.14
N GLU A 8 -5.21 4.88 16.05
CA GLU A 8 -3.77 5.20 15.97
C GLU A 8 -3.52 6.67 16.28
N THR A 9 -4.10 7.19 17.37
CA THR A 9 -3.97 8.59 17.77
C THR A 9 -3.25 8.67 19.12
N SER A 10 -2.21 9.51 19.22
CA SER A 10 -1.54 9.82 20.48
C SER A 10 -2.39 10.72 21.39
N GLU A 11 -1.99 10.91 22.65
CA GLU A 11 -2.61 11.89 23.56
C GLU A 11 -2.56 13.33 23.00
N SER A 12 -1.52 13.64 22.21
CA SER A 12 -1.40 14.93 21.53
C SER A 12 -2.41 15.09 20.38
N GLY A 13 -3.08 14.03 19.92
CA GLY A 13 -4.01 14.07 18.79
C GLY A 13 -3.34 13.80 17.44
N ALA A 14 -2.06 13.40 17.45
CA ALA A 14 -1.29 13.07 16.25
C ALA A 14 -1.49 11.60 15.87
N PHE A 15 -1.51 11.31 14.56
CA PHE A 15 -1.56 9.94 14.08
C PHE A 15 -0.21 9.23 14.25
N VAL A 16 -0.21 8.04 14.86
CA VAL A 16 0.98 7.20 15.10
C VAL A 16 0.75 5.79 14.58
N ARG A 17 1.39 5.47 13.44
CA ARG A 17 1.25 4.17 12.79
C ARG A 17 1.88 3.05 13.63
N THR A 18 1.09 2.03 13.93
CA THR A 18 1.49 0.75 14.51
C THR A 18 2.17 -0.11 13.45
N ALA A 19 3.30 -0.71 13.83
CA ALA A 19 4.10 -1.56 12.96
C ALA A 19 3.44 -2.91 12.61
N SER A 20 3.81 -3.45 11.45
CA SER A 20 3.45 -4.78 10.95
C SER A 20 4.14 -5.89 11.77
N THR A 21 3.46 -7.02 11.96
CA THR A 21 3.81 -8.06 12.95
C THR A 21 4.32 -9.36 12.33
N PHE A 22 3.89 -9.73 11.12
CA PHE A 22 4.43 -10.89 10.40
C PHE A 22 5.60 -10.44 9.55
N ARG A 23 6.80 -10.91 9.89
CA ARG A 23 8.08 -10.41 9.35
C ARG A 23 9.01 -11.53 8.88
N ASN A 24 8.46 -12.70 8.54
CA ASN A 24 9.26 -13.78 7.97
C ASN A 24 9.70 -13.43 6.54
N ILE A 25 10.74 -14.09 6.07
CA ILE A 25 11.36 -13.82 4.78
C ILE A 25 11.26 -15.07 3.91
N VAL A 26 10.81 -14.90 2.66
CA VAL A 26 11.03 -15.87 1.59
C VAL A 26 12.49 -15.80 1.18
N SER A 27 13.17 -16.94 1.10
CA SER A 27 14.59 -17.02 0.75
C SER A 27 14.80 -17.85 -0.51
N LYS A 28 15.80 -17.49 -1.30
CA LYS A 28 16.30 -18.34 -2.39
C LYS A 28 16.92 -19.67 -1.93
N ASP A 29 17.22 -19.80 -0.62
CA ASP A 29 17.69 -21.04 -0.02
C ASP A 29 16.56 -22.10 -0.02
N PRO A 30 16.71 -23.23 -0.74
CA PRO A 30 15.69 -24.26 -0.82
C PRO A 30 15.39 -24.93 0.54
N ASP A 31 16.34 -24.88 1.49
CA ASP A 31 16.20 -25.48 2.81
C ASP A 31 15.57 -24.52 3.85
N SER A 32 15.28 -23.27 3.45
CA SER A 32 14.61 -22.31 4.32
C SER A 32 13.16 -22.73 4.61
N GLN A 33 12.58 -22.18 5.69
CA GLN A 33 11.16 -22.42 6.00
C GLN A 33 10.23 -21.96 4.86
N PHE A 34 10.59 -20.85 4.22
CA PHE A 34 9.88 -20.23 3.11
C PHE A 34 10.83 -20.11 1.90
N PRO A 35 11.09 -21.20 1.14
CA PRO A 35 11.91 -21.18 -0.06
C PRO A 35 11.18 -20.55 -1.24
N ALA A 36 11.88 -19.84 -2.11
CA ALA A 36 11.34 -19.21 -3.32
C ALA A 36 10.87 -20.25 -4.36
N GLU A 37 9.63 -20.72 -4.22
CA GLU A 37 9.04 -21.78 -5.02
C GLU A 37 7.86 -21.28 -5.87
N SER A 38 7.89 -21.57 -7.16
CA SER A 38 6.79 -21.23 -8.09
C SER A 38 5.51 -21.95 -7.68
N GLY A 39 4.40 -21.21 -7.67
CA GLY A 39 3.09 -21.73 -7.31
C GLY A 39 2.88 -21.93 -5.81
N ARG A 40 3.84 -21.61 -4.92
CA ARG A 40 3.67 -21.76 -3.45
C ARG A 40 3.00 -20.56 -2.78
N TYR A 41 3.29 -19.35 -3.24
CA TYR A 41 2.85 -18.13 -2.57
C TYR A 41 1.61 -17.51 -3.19
N HIS A 42 0.88 -16.75 -2.39
CA HIS A 42 -0.25 -15.95 -2.82
C HIS A 42 -0.17 -14.54 -2.21
N LEU A 43 -0.49 -13.50 -2.97
CA LEU A 43 -0.49 -12.12 -2.50
C LEU A 43 -1.93 -11.60 -2.37
N TYR A 44 -2.40 -11.35 -1.16
CA TYR A 44 -3.67 -10.64 -0.96
C TYR A 44 -3.44 -9.13 -0.93
N ILE A 45 -4.20 -8.42 -1.77
CA ILE A 45 -4.11 -6.95 -1.93
C ILE A 45 -5.48 -6.30 -1.87
N SER A 46 -5.50 -4.97 -1.81
CA SER A 46 -6.63 -4.17 -2.26
C SER A 46 -6.10 -3.12 -3.22
N TYR A 47 -6.77 -2.93 -4.36
CA TYR A 47 -6.47 -1.82 -5.27
C TYR A 47 -6.65 -0.44 -4.60
N GLY A 48 -7.47 -0.35 -3.54
CA GLY A 48 -7.59 0.87 -2.73
C GLY A 48 -6.39 1.14 -1.80
N CYS A 49 -5.54 0.14 -1.53
CA CYS A 49 -4.44 0.28 -0.57
C CYS A 49 -3.10 0.60 -1.27
N PRO A 50 -2.46 1.76 -1.02
CA PRO A 50 -1.18 2.10 -1.64
C PRO A 50 -0.05 1.15 -1.24
N TRP A 51 -0.03 0.68 0.01
CA TRP A 51 0.98 -0.27 0.51
C TRP A 51 0.92 -1.61 -0.23
N ALA A 52 -0.30 -2.10 -0.50
CA ALA A 52 -0.51 -3.34 -1.24
C ALA A 52 -0.18 -3.17 -2.73
N CYS A 53 -0.51 -2.01 -3.30
CA CYS A 53 -0.19 -1.68 -4.69
C CYS A 53 1.30 -1.61 -4.95
N ARG A 54 2.17 -1.33 -3.96
CA ARG A 54 3.63 -1.47 -4.11
C ARG A 54 4.03 -2.90 -4.42
N CYS A 55 3.48 -3.85 -3.66
CA CYS A 55 3.76 -5.27 -3.82
C CYS A 55 3.24 -5.78 -5.16
N LEU A 56 2.03 -5.37 -5.55
CA LEU A 56 1.47 -5.70 -6.87
C LEU A 56 2.33 -5.12 -8.00
N SER A 57 2.82 -3.88 -7.87
CA SER A 57 3.71 -3.30 -8.87
C SER A 57 4.98 -4.12 -9.03
N TYR A 58 5.61 -4.52 -7.92
CA TYR A 58 6.77 -5.40 -7.95
C TYR A 58 6.48 -6.77 -8.57
N LEU A 59 5.35 -7.38 -8.19
CA LEU A 59 4.91 -8.67 -8.75
C LEU A 59 4.85 -8.60 -10.28
N LYS A 60 4.24 -7.54 -10.83
CA LYS A 60 4.09 -7.35 -12.28
C LYS A 60 5.40 -6.95 -12.96
N ILE A 61 6.15 -6.00 -12.40
CA ILE A 61 7.42 -5.52 -12.97
C ILE A 61 8.48 -6.62 -13.02
N LYS A 62 8.56 -7.47 -11.99
CA LYS A 62 9.47 -8.62 -11.96
C LYS A 62 8.96 -9.79 -12.82
N GLY A 63 7.71 -9.73 -13.29
CA GLY A 63 7.06 -10.81 -14.03
C GLY A 63 6.94 -12.08 -13.21
N LEU A 64 6.46 -11.93 -11.97
CA LEU A 64 6.26 -13.00 -10.99
C LEU A 64 4.80 -13.48 -10.93
N ASP A 65 3.90 -12.89 -11.71
CA ASP A 65 2.47 -13.14 -11.65
C ASP A 65 2.03 -14.52 -12.17
N GLU A 66 2.92 -15.27 -12.84
CA GLU A 66 2.73 -16.71 -13.10
C GLU A 66 3.17 -17.59 -11.93
N ALA A 67 4.13 -17.13 -11.12
CA ALA A 67 4.70 -17.88 -10.00
C ALA A 67 3.99 -17.61 -8.67
N ILE A 68 3.49 -16.39 -8.49
CA ILE A 68 2.82 -15.92 -7.27
C ILE A 68 1.45 -15.39 -7.71
N SER A 69 0.42 -16.18 -7.43
CA SER A 69 -0.98 -15.78 -7.61
C SER A 69 -1.30 -14.58 -6.70
N PHE A 70 -2.30 -13.77 -7.05
CA PHE A 70 -2.78 -12.70 -6.20
C PHE A 70 -4.31 -12.58 -6.29
N SER A 71 -4.92 -12.06 -5.24
CA SER A 71 -6.36 -11.75 -5.18
C SER A 71 -6.56 -10.39 -4.55
N SER A 72 -7.56 -9.65 -5.03
CA SER A 72 -7.94 -8.36 -4.48
C SER A 72 -9.23 -8.47 -3.68
N VAL A 73 -9.21 -7.91 -2.46
CA VAL A 73 -10.42 -7.71 -1.65
C VAL A 73 -11.23 -6.52 -2.16
N HIS A 74 -12.44 -6.37 -1.61
CA HIS A 74 -13.29 -5.22 -1.84
C HIS A 74 -12.57 -3.91 -1.45
N ALA A 75 -12.78 -2.83 -2.21
CA ALA A 75 -12.13 -1.53 -1.96
C ALA A 75 -12.69 -0.79 -0.74
N ILE A 76 -13.96 -1.07 -0.40
CA ILE A 76 -14.67 -0.49 0.74
C ILE A 76 -14.69 -1.48 1.90
N TRP A 77 -14.45 -0.99 3.12
CA TRP A 77 -14.47 -1.82 4.31
C TRP A 77 -15.87 -2.31 4.69
N GLY A 78 -15.99 -3.62 4.88
CA GLY A 78 -17.19 -4.31 5.33
C GLY A 78 -17.08 -4.76 6.78
N ARG A 79 -18.16 -5.35 7.30
CA ARG A 79 -18.12 -6.05 8.60
C ARG A 79 -17.28 -7.32 8.45
N THR A 80 -16.36 -7.57 9.39
CA THR A 80 -15.42 -8.71 9.29
C THR A 80 -15.90 -9.97 9.99
N LYS A 81 -16.82 -9.83 10.95
CA LYS A 81 -17.49 -10.93 11.65
C LYS A 81 -18.89 -10.51 12.05
N GLU A 82 -19.81 -11.46 12.10
CA GLU A 82 -21.16 -11.19 12.59
C GLU A 82 -21.24 -11.00 14.11
N THR A 83 -20.25 -11.53 14.83
CA THR A 83 -20.22 -11.54 16.31
C THR A 83 -19.71 -10.23 16.93
N ASP A 84 -19.18 -9.31 16.14
CA ASP A 84 -18.71 -8.01 16.62
C ASP A 84 -18.85 -6.91 15.56
N ASP A 85 -18.53 -5.67 15.94
CA ASP A 85 -18.67 -4.50 15.07
C ASP A 85 -17.38 -4.13 14.33
N HIS A 86 -16.38 -5.02 14.32
CA HIS A 86 -15.12 -4.74 13.63
C HIS A 86 -15.35 -4.68 12.12
N ARG A 87 -14.93 -3.56 11.51
CA ARG A 87 -14.96 -3.34 10.06
C ARG A 87 -13.56 -3.31 9.48
N GLY A 88 -13.41 -3.87 8.28
CA GLY A 88 -12.12 -4.00 7.60
C GLY A 88 -12.27 -4.56 6.20
N TRP A 89 -11.17 -5.07 5.66
CA TRP A 89 -11.12 -5.67 4.33
C TRP A 89 -11.96 -6.96 4.23
N VAL A 90 -12.91 -6.99 3.31
CA VAL A 90 -13.81 -8.12 3.04
C VAL A 90 -13.65 -8.60 1.60
N PHE A 91 -13.85 -9.90 1.37
CA PHE A 91 -13.93 -10.45 0.03
C PHE A 91 -15.35 -10.26 -0.52
N PRO A 92 -15.53 -10.00 -1.83
CA PRO A 92 -16.85 -10.04 -2.44
C PRO A 92 -17.43 -11.46 -2.40
N ASP A 93 -18.74 -11.56 -2.51
CA ASP A 93 -19.49 -12.82 -2.57
C ASP A 93 -19.45 -13.46 -3.97
N SER A 94 -19.14 -12.68 -5.03
CA SER A 94 -19.00 -13.19 -6.40
C SER A 94 -18.05 -12.34 -7.25
N ASP A 95 -17.51 -12.92 -8.34
CA ASP A 95 -16.65 -12.23 -9.30
C ASP A 95 -17.32 -11.02 -9.99
N THR A 96 -18.65 -10.95 -9.94
CA THR A 96 -19.45 -9.91 -10.59
C THR A 96 -19.85 -8.77 -9.65
N GLU A 97 -19.59 -8.90 -8.35
CA GLU A 97 -20.02 -7.90 -7.37
C GLU A 97 -19.25 -6.59 -7.51
N LEU A 98 -17.92 -6.67 -7.60
CA LEU A 98 -17.06 -5.52 -7.77
C LEU A 98 -15.96 -5.85 -8.78
N PRO A 99 -15.90 -5.18 -9.95
CA PRO A 99 -14.82 -5.36 -10.91
C PRO A 99 -13.45 -5.21 -10.24
N GLY A 100 -12.56 -6.18 -10.48
CA GLY A 100 -11.22 -6.19 -9.93
C GLY A 100 -11.11 -6.70 -8.48
N ALA A 101 -12.21 -7.09 -7.84
CA ALA A 101 -12.19 -7.87 -6.60
C ALA A 101 -12.79 -9.26 -6.85
N GLU A 102 -12.32 -10.26 -6.11
CA GLU A 102 -12.76 -11.65 -6.28
C GLU A 102 -12.90 -12.37 -4.93
N PRO A 103 -13.81 -13.37 -4.82
CA PRO A 103 -13.89 -14.22 -3.64
C PRO A 103 -12.55 -14.88 -3.32
N ASP A 104 -12.29 -15.18 -2.05
CA ASP A 104 -11.11 -15.96 -1.68
C ASP A 104 -11.28 -17.44 -2.05
N TYR A 105 -10.84 -17.81 -3.26
CA TYR A 105 -10.86 -19.19 -3.73
C TYR A 105 -9.84 -20.10 -3.04
N LEU A 106 -8.89 -19.55 -2.28
CA LEU A 106 -7.82 -20.31 -1.67
C LEU A 106 -8.20 -20.85 -0.28
N ASN A 107 -8.70 -19.99 0.61
CA ASN A 107 -9.09 -20.40 1.96
C ASN A 107 -10.61 -20.34 2.19
N GLY A 108 -11.38 -19.78 1.26
CA GLY A 108 -12.81 -19.56 1.44
C GLY A 108 -13.11 -18.45 2.46
N ALA A 109 -12.13 -17.59 2.77
CA ALA A 109 -12.28 -16.53 3.75
C ALA A 109 -13.27 -15.46 3.26
N LYS A 110 -14.09 -14.94 4.17
CA LYS A 110 -15.00 -13.82 3.91
C LYS A 110 -14.38 -12.47 4.24
N SER A 111 -13.33 -12.46 5.06
CA SER A 111 -12.59 -11.25 5.37
C SER A 111 -11.09 -11.50 5.54
N VAL A 112 -10.29 -10.45 5.40
CA VAL A 112 -8.85 -10.51 5.69
C VAL A 112 -8.59 -10.90 7.14
N ARG A 113 -9.48 -10.51 8.07
CA ARG A 113 -9.38 -10.92 9.47
C ARG A 113 -9.33 -12.44 9.62
N GLU A 114 -10.15 -13.17 8.88
CA GLU A 114 -10.15 -14.64 8.93
C GLU A 114 -8.81 -15.22 8.48
N LEU A 115 -8.12 -14.63 7.49
CA LEU A 115 -6.77 -15.07 7.09
C LEU A 115 -5.75 -14.94 8.22
N TYR A 116 -5.79 -13.83 8.96
CA TYR A 116 -4.91 -13.65 10.14
C TYR A 116 -5.25 -14.62 11.26
N GLU A 117 -6.53 -14.92 11.48
CA GLU A 117 -6.97 -15.88 12.49
C GLU A 117 -6.63 -17.33 12.11
N ILE A 118 -6.64 -17.67 10.82
CA ILE A 118 -6.12 -18.95 10.31
C ILE A 118 -4.62 -19.05 10.60
N ALA A 119 -3.85 -17.99 10.32
CA ALA A 119 -2.41 -17.97 10.54
C ALA A 119 -2.01 -17.94 12.03
N SER A 120 -2.82 -17.28 12.88
CA SER A 120 -2.58 -17.10 14.30
C SER A 120 -3.91 -16.89 15.06
N PRO A 121 -4.49 -17.93 15.69
CA PRO A 121 -5.81 -17.86 16.32
C PRO A 121 -5.97 -16.80 17.42
N ASN A 122 -4.87 -16.41 18.07
CA ASN A 122 -4.84 -15.40 19.12
C ASN A 122 -4.21 -14.09 18.65
N TYR A 123 -4.34 -13.75 17.36
CA TYR A 123 -3.79 -12.51 16.82
C TYR A 123 -4.53 -11.28 17.36
N GLU A 124 -3.79 -10.33 17.94
CA GLU A 124 -4.36 -9.12 18.57
C GLU A 124 -4.01 -7.82 17.82
N GLY A 125 -3.45 -7.91 16.61
CA GLY A 125 -3.05 -6.75 15.81
C GLY A 125 -4.10 -6.29 14.80
N LYS A 126 -3.68 -5.37 13.92
CA LYS A 126 -4.50 -4.92 12.78
C LYS A 126 -4.52 -5.97 11.68
N TYR A 127 -5.65 -6.06 10.99
CA TYR A 127 -5.85 -6.94 9.83
C TYR A 127 -5.59 -6.16 8.53
N THR A 128 -4.31 -6.08 8.14
CA THR A 128 -3.86 -5.24 7.02
C THR A 128 -3.64 -6.02 5.74
N VAL A 129 -3.71 -5.32 4.60
CA VAL A 129 -3.11 -5.73 3.32
C VAL A 129 -1.91 -4.82 3.02
N PRO A 130 -0.85 -5.29 2.34
CA PRO A 130 -0.71 -6.59 1.69
C PRO A 130 -0.49 -7.75 2.66
N ILE A 131 -0.74 -8.97 2.17
CA ILE A 131 -0.38 -10.23 2.84
C ILE A 131 0.34 -11.10 1.84
N LEU A 132 1.59 -11.46 2.12
CA LEU A 132 2.26 -12.56 1.45
C LEU A 132 1.93 -13.86 2.19
N TRP A 133 1.13 -14.71 1.55
CA TRP A 133 0.58 -15.94 2.11
C TRP A 133 1.33 -17.18 1.59
N ASP A 134 1.63 -18.12 2.47
CA ASP A 134 2.14 -19.44 2.10
C ASP A 134 0.97 -20.44 1.99
N LYS A 135 0.73 -20.96 0.79
CA LYS A 135 -0.34 -21.93 0.55
C LYS A 135 -0.07 -23.30 1.18
N LYS A 136 1.20 -23.68 1.37
CA LYS A 136 1.57 -24.97 1.96
C LYS A 136 1.39 -24.97 3.47
N LEU A 137 1.90 -23.93 4.12
CA LEU A 137 1.84 -23.80 5.58
C LEU A 137 0.57 -23.12 6.08
N LYS A 138 -0.26 -22.58 5.18
CA LYS A 138 -1.50 -21.84 5.49
C LYS A 138 -1.27 -20.75 6.54
N THR A 139 -0.25 -19.93 6.29
CA THR A 139 0.16 -18.86 7.21
C THR A 139 0.58 -17.60 6.47
N VAL A 140 0.57 -16.48 7.19
CA VAL A 140 1.12 -15.22 6.70
C VAL A 140 2.64 -15.29 6.83
N VAL A 141 3.34 -15.20 5.70
CA VAL A 141 4.80 -15.05 5.67
C VAL A 141 5.17 -13.66 6.15
N ASN A 142 4.61 -12.65 5.49
CA ASN A 142 4.95 -11.26 5.73
C ASN A 142 3.76 -10.34 5.41
N ASN A 143 3.54 -9.30 6.23
CA ASN A 143 2.54 -8.26 5.99
C ASN A 143 3.12 -6.84 5.95
N GLU A 144 4.45 -6.71 5.85
CA GLU A 144 5.18 -5.46 5.67
C GLU A 144 5.51 -5.22 4.20
N SER A 145 4.84 -4.25 3.59
CA SER A 145 5.00 -3.95 2.15
C SER A 145 6.45 -3.65 1.76
N SER A 146 7.22 -2.99 2.63
CA SER A 146 8.59 -2.61 2.32
C SER A 146 9.54 -3.81 2.26
N GLU A 147 9.28 -4.87 3.04
CA GLU A 147 10.06 -6.11 3.00
C GLU A 147 9.62 -7.01 1.86
N ILE A 148 8.31 -7.11 1.61
CA ILE A 148 7.76 -7.92 0.51
C ILE A 148 8.34 -7.49 -0.83
N ILE A 149 8.43 -6.18 -1.09
CA ILE A 149 9.03 -5.71 -2.35
C ILE A 149 10.52 -6.07 -2.46
N ARG A 150 11.28 -6.08 -1.35
CA ARG A 150 12.69 -6.52 -1.38
C ARG A 150 12.80 -8.01 -1.67
N MET A 151 11.92 -8.83 -1.08
CA MET A 151 11.86 -10.26 -1.39
C MET A 151 11.54 -10.51 -2.87
N PHE A 152 10.56 -9.79 -3.43
CA PHE A 152 10.23 -9.88 -4.86
C PHE A 152 11.38 -9.39 -5.76
N ASN A 153 12.19 -8.45 -5.30
CA ASN A 153 13.33 -7.93 -6.04
C ASN A 153 14.42 -8.98 -6.27
N THR A 154 14.75 -9.80 -5.25
CA THR A 154 15.94 -10.66 -5.27
C THR A 154 15.68 -12.14 -5.07
N GLU A 155 14.80 -12.52 -4.15
CA GLU A 155 14.69 -13.91 -3.67
C GLU A 155 14.05 -14.82 -4.72
N PHE A 156 13.18 -14.26 -5.56
CA PHE A 156 12.52 -14.97 -6.65
C PHE A 156 13.22 -14.85 -8.00
N ASN A 157 14.45 -14.32 -8.08
CA ASN A 157 15.16 -14.15 -9.35
C ASN A 157 15.36 -15.47 -10.13
N GLY A 158 15.37 -16.63 -9.46
CA GLY A 158 15.43 -17.93 -10.13
C GLY A 158 14.17 -18.28 -10.94
N ILE A 159 13.03 -17.62 -10.69
CA ILE A 159 11.74 -17.89 -11.35
C ILE A 159 11.09 -16.65 -11.98
N ALA A 160 11.64 -15.46 -11.74
CA ALA A 160 11.15 -14.21 -12.30
C ALA A 160 11.39 -14.15 -13.82
N LYS A 161 10.45 -13.58 -14.59
CA LYS A 161 10.67 -13.29 -16.02
C LYS A 161 11.68 -12.17 -16.26
N ASN A 162 11.82 -11.25 -15.30
CA ASN A 162 12.78 -10.13 -15.35
C ASN A 162 13.82 -10.24 -14.22
N PRO A 163 14.68 -11.28 -14.21
CA PRO A 163 15.56 -11.56 -13.08
C PRO A 163 16.73 -10.58 -12.96
N SER A 164 17.14 -9.95 -14.06
CA SER A 164 18.22 -8.95 -14.08
C SER A 164 17.77 -7.54 -13.65
N LEU A 165 16.46 -7.30 -13.56
CA LEU A 165 15.93 -6.01 -13.12
C LEU A 165 16.10 -5.90 -11.59
N ASP A 166 16.93 -4.95 -11.16
CA ASP A 166 17.17 -4.65 -9.75
C ASP A 166 16.66 -3.23 -9.45
N LEU A 167 15.62 -3.15 -8.61
CA LEU A 167 14.99 -1.90 -8.18
C LEU A 167 15.62 -1.33 -6.89
N TYR A 168 16.62 -2.02 -6.34
CA TYR A 168 17.45 -1.57 -5.21
C TYR A 168 18.95 -1.88 -5.43
N PRO A 169 19.54 -1.33 -6.51
CA PRO A 169 20.91 -1.63 -6.88
C PRO A 169 21.91 -1.05 -5.87
N SER A 170 23.01 -1.78 -5.64
CA SER A 170 24.01 -1.46 -4.61
C SER A 170 24.53 -0.02 -4.64
N HIS A 171 24.76 0.53 -5.83
CA HIS A 171 25.32 1.87 -6.02
C HIS A 171 24.33 3.02 -5.75
N LEU A 172 23.03 2.74 -5.57
CA LEU A 172 22.00 3.74 -5.25
C LEU A 172 21.37 3.54 -3.87
N ARG A 173 21.80 2.54 -3.08
CA ARG A 173 21.11 2.17 -1.83
C ARG A 173 21.01 3.32 -0.85
N ASP A 174 22.12 4.03 -0.60
CA ASP A 174 22.13 5.15 0.34
C ASP A 174 21.16 6.26 -0.09
N THR A 175 21.15 6.59 -1.38
CA THR A 175 20.21 7.57 -1.95
C THR A 175 18.77 7.08 -1.87
N ILE A 176 18.50 5.81 -2.18
CA ILE A 176 17.17 5.22 -2.11
C ILE A 176 16.66 5.23 -0.67
N ASP A 177 17.49 4.85 0.30
CA ASP A 177 17.09 4.75 1.69
C ASP A 177 16.85 6.14 2.30
N GLU A 178 17.70 7.12 2.00
CA GLU A 178 17.44 8.53 2.36
C GLU A 178 16.14 9.02 1.72
N THR A 179 15.94 8.77 0.42
CA THR A 179 14.73 9.18 -0.30
C THR A 179 13.48 8.55 0.28
N ASN A 180 13.52 7.25 0.54
CA ASN A 180 12.42 6.49 1.10
C ASN A 180 12.02 6.99 2.48
N GLU A 181 12.96 7.45 3.30
CA GLU A 181 12.69 7.95 4.65
C GLU A 181 11.85 9.22 4.61
N TRP A 182 12.27 10.24 3.86
CA TRP A 182 11.51 11.48 3.78
C TRP A 182 10.24 11.34 2.94
N VAL A 183 10.23 10.52 1.89
CA VAL A 183 9.00 10.21 1.12
C VAL A 183 8.00 9.47 2.00
N PHE A 184 8.44 8.53 2.83
CA PHE A 184 7.55 7.84 3.76
C PHE A 184 6.98 8.81 4.80
N ASN A 185 7.82 9.56 5.49
CA ASN A 185 7.39 10.41 6.60
C ASN A 185 6.57 11.62 6.15
N GLY A 186 6.98 12.26 5.05
CA GLY A 186 6.38 13.48 4.52
C GLY A 186 5.21 13.21 3.56
N ILE A 187 5.25 12.16 2.74
CA ILE A 187 4.24 11.94 1.70
C ILE A 187 3.39 10.71 2.01
N ASN A 188 3.98 9.51 1.98
CA ASN A 188 3.19 8.27 2.04
C ASN A 188 2.42 8.12 3.34
N ASN A 189 3.05 8.43 4.47
CA ASN A 189 2.43 8.49 5.78
C ASN A 189 1.92 9.89 6.10
N GLY A 190 2.48 10.94 5.48
CA GLY A 190 2.06 12.33 5.66
C GLY A 190 0.58 12.56 5.36
N VAL A 191 0.07 12.03 4.24
CA VAL A 191 -1.37 12.10 3.91
C VAL A 191 -2.25 11.44 4.98
N TYR A 192 -1.78 10.37 5.62
CA TYR A 192 -2.49 9.73 6.74
C TYR A 192 -2.40 10.59 8.01
N LYS A 193 -1.24 11.21 8.29
CA LYS A 193 -1.09 12.14 9.42
C LYS A 193 -2.05 13.32 9.29
N CYS A 194 -2.21 13.88 8.10
CA CYS A 194 -3.20 14.92 7.82
C CYS A 194 -4.62 14.39 8.04
N GLY A 195 -4.99 13.28 7.41
CA GLY A 195 -6.38 12.79 7.42
C GLY A 195 -6.86 12.24 8.76
N PHE A 196 -5.95 11.77 9.60
CA PHE A 196 -6.29 11.20 10.92
C PHE A 196 -5.95 12.10 12.10
N ALA A 197 -5.37 13.28 11.88
CA ALA A 197 -5.16 14.26 12.94
C ALA A 197 -6.49 14.62 13.62
N ARG A 198 -6.50 14.62 14.96
CA ARG A 198 -7.68 14.94 15.77
C ARG A 198 -7.66 16.35 16.36
N LYS A 199 -6.58 17.10 16.13
CA LYS A 199 -6.42 18.49 16.57
C LYS A 199 -5.80 19.32 15.44
N GLN A 200 -6.08 20.62 15.45
CA GLN A 200 -5.64 21.55 14.41
C GLN A 200 -4.12 21.66 14.30
N GLU A 201 -3.42 21.71 15.42
CA GLU A 201 -1.96 21.87 15.44
C GLU A 201 -1.23 20.66 14.81
N PRO A 202 -1.48 19.39 15.20
CA PRO A 202 -0.96 18.22 14.50
C PRO A 202 -1.32 18.17 13.00
N TYR A 203 -2.52 18.63 12.63
CA TYR A 203 -2.91 18.73 11.23
C TYR A 203 -2.05 19.76 10.48
N ASN A 204 -1.89 20.96 11.04
CA ASN A 204 -1.10 22.04 10.44
C ASN A 204 0.36 21.63 10.26
N GLU A 205 0.94 20.95 11.24
CA GLU A 205 2.31 20.43 11.13
C GLU A 205 2.41 19.38 10.01
N ALA A 206 1.48 18.41 9.99
CA ALA A 206 1.49 17.34 9.00
C ALA A 206 1.30 17.86 7.57
N VAL A 207 0.39 18.82 7.35
CA VAL A 207 0.13 19.37 6.02
C VAL A 207 1.30 20.22 5.51
N ASN A 208 1.97 20.96 6.40
CA ASN A 208 3.18 21.71 6.03
C ASN A 208 4.30 20.75 5.61
N GLN A 209 4.57 19.71 6.40
CA GLN A 209 5.56 18.67 6.07
C GLN A 209 5.25 17.97 4.74
N LEU A 210 3.97 17.69 4.48
CA LEU A 210 3.52 17.09 3.23
C LEU A 210 3.85 17.98 2.04
N TYR A 211 3.51 19.26 2.10
CA TYR A 211 3.78 20.18 1.01
C TYR A 211 5.27 20.44 0.79
N GLU A 212 6.06 20.57 1.86
CA GLU A 212 7.52 20.69 1.76
C GLU A 212 8.13 19.47 1.05
N ALA A 213 7.65 18.26 1.37
CA ALA A 213 8.12 17.05 0.71
C ALA A 213 7.67 16.96 -0.76
N VAL A 214 6.45 17.39 -1.10
CA VAL A 214 5.98 17.46 -2.49
C VAL A 214 6.74 18.50 -3.30
N ASP A 215 7.02 19.68 -2.73
CA ASP A 215 7.84 20.71 -3.39
C ASP A 215 9.28 20.20 -3.61
N ARG A 216 9.84 19.41 -2.68
CA ARG A 216 11.14 18.72 -2.87
C ARG A 216 11.07 17.69 -4.02
N CYS A 217 9.99 16.91 -4.13
CA CYS A 217 9.78 16.01 -5.28
C CYS A 217 9.80 16.78 -6.61
N GLU A 218 9.07 17.88 -6.69
CA GLU A 218 8.99 18.72 -7.89
C GLU A 218 10.35 19.29 -8.28
N GLU A 219 11.13 19.78 -7.31
CA GLU A 219 12.47 20.30 -7.57
C GLU A 219 13.40 19.24 -8.16
N ILE A 220 13.35 18.01 -7.62
CA ILE A 220 14.16 16.90 -8.10
C ILE A 220 13.68 16.49 -9.50
N LEU A 221 12.39 16.18 -9.65
CA LEU A 221 11.83 15.63 -10.89
C LEU A 221 11.76 16.65 -12.03
N GLY A 222 11.83 17.95 -11.73
CA GLY A 222 12.03 18.99 -12.73
C GLY A 222 13.43 18.99 -13.37
N LYS A 223 14.42 18.32 -12.75
CA LYS A 223 15.82 18.26 -13.22
C LYS A 223 16.24 16.87 -13.71
N GLN A 224 15.55 15.81 -13.30
CA GLN A 224 15.88 14.43 -13.63
C GLN A 224 14.62 13.56 -13.75
N ARG A 225 14.74 12.42 -14.42
CA ARG A 225 13.57 11.59 -14.77
C ARG A 225 12.99 10.81 -13.58
N TYR A 226 13.83 10.38 -12.63
CA TYR A 226 13.45 9.53 -11.50
C TYR A 226 13.92 10.14 -10.19
N ILE A 227 13.31 9.76 -9.06
CA ILE A 227 13.53 10.44 -7.78
C ILE A 227 14.95 10.22 -7.21
N CYS A 228 15.62 9.13 -7.61
CA CYS A 228 16.98 8.78 -7.19
C CYS A 228 18.00 8.83 -8.33
N GLY A 229 17.72 9.56 -9.43
CA GLY A 229 18.66 9.84 -10.51
C GLY A 229 18.09 9.51 -11.89
N ASN A 230 18.90 8.80 -12.69
CA ASN A 230 18.54 8.42 -14.06
C ASN A 230 18.08 6.97 -14.20
N THR A 231 17.98 6.24 -13.08
CA THR A 231 17.52 4.85 -13.02
C THR A 231 16.22 4.79 -12.24
N PHE A 232 15.27 4.01 -12.74
CA PHE A 232 14.02 3.73 -12.05
C PHE A 232 14.28 2.78 -10.88
N THR A 233 13.77 3.11 -9.70
CA THR A 233 14.03 2.39 -8.45
C THR A 233 12.74 2.17 -7.68
N GLU A 234 12.85 1.50 -6.55
CA GLU A 234 11.73 1.35 -5.63
C GLU A 234 11.21 2.66 -5.04
N ALA A 235 12.06 3.69 -4.94
CA ALA A 235 11.67 4.97 -4.39
C ALA A 235 10.60 5.62 -5.28
N ASP A 236 10.74 5.46 -6.59
CA ASP A 236 9.76 5.90 -7.58
C ASP A 236 8.42 5.15 -7.39
N ILE A 237 8.44 3.83 -7.18
CA ILE A 237 7.23 3.03 -6.93
C ILE A 237 6.55 3.48 -5.63
N ARG A 238 7.33 3.66 -4.56
CA ARG A 238 6.82 4.05 -3.24
C ARG A 238 6.21 5.44 -3.26
N LEU A 239 6.80 6.38 -4.01
CA LEU A 239 6.25 7.70 -4.26
C LEU A 239 4.97 7.62 -5.10
N PHE A 240 5.04 6.94 -6.24
CA PHE A 240 3.98 6.85 -7.23
C PHE A 240 2.65 6.36 -6.67
N VAL A 241 2.65 5.31 -5.85
CA VAL A 241 1.41 4.75 -5.30
C VAL A 241 0.64 5.73 -4.42
N THR A 242 1.30 6.74 -3.85
CA THR A 242 0.63 7.82 -3.13
C THR A 242 0.19 8.93 -4.08
N LEU A 243 1.03 9.33 -5.03
CA LEU A 243 0.71 10.43 -5.95
C LEU A 243 -0.49 10.12 -6.84
N ILE A 244 -0.63 8.89 -7.35
CA ILE A 244 -1.78 8.51 -8.19
C ILE A 244 -3.12 8.57 -7.44
N ARG A 245 -3.09 8.62 -6.10
CA ARG A 245 -4.25 8.75 -5.23
C ARG A 245 -4.48 10.18 -4.77
N PHE A 246 -3.58 11.10 -5.11
CA PHE A 246 -3.55 12.41 -4.48
C PHE A 246 -4.79 13.23 -4.82
N ASP A 247 -5.08 13.43 -6.10
CA ASP A 247 -6.19 14.30 -6.52
C ASP A 247 -7.55 13.63 -6.23
N GLU A 248 -7.69 12.34 -6.57
CA GLU A 248 -8.96 11.60 -6.43
C GLU A 248 -9.39 11.39 -4.97
N VAL A 249 -8.42 11.15 -4.08
CA VAL A 249 -8.70 10.74 -2.69
C VAL A 249 -8.18 11.76 -1.69
N TYR A 250 -6.92 12.16 -1.77
CA TYR A 250 -6.30 12.95 -0.71
C TYR A 250 -6.69 14.43 -0.78
N GLU A 251 -6.81 15.05 -1.95
CA GLU A 251 -7.18 16.47 -2.06
C GLU A 251 -8.57 16.72 -1.46
N SER A 252 -9.54 15.87 -1.85
CA SER A 252 -10.93 15.96 -1.41
C SER A 252 -11.16 15.58 0.06
N SER A 253 -10.36 14.67 0.61
CA SER A 253 -10.48 14.21 2.01
C SER A 253 -9.64 15.02 3.01
N LEU A 254 -8.61 15.74 2.54
CA LEU A 254 -7.70 16.48 3.42
C LEU A 254 -8.01 17.97 3.53
N PHE A 255 -8.98 18.52 2.77
CA PHE A 255 -9.22 19.99 2.68
C PHE A 255 -7.97 20.77 2.22
N VAL A 256 -7.20 20.15 1.33
CA VAL A 256 -5.90 20.62 0.87
C VAL A 256 -6.10 21.13 -0.56
N SER A 257 -6.24 22.43 -0.78
CA SER A 257 -6.43 22.99 -2.13
C SER A 257 -5.15 23.61 -2.70
N LYS A 258 -4.36 22.87 -3.49
CA LYS A 258 -3.36 23.43 -4.41
C LYS A 258 -3.09 22.50 -5.60
N HIS A 259 -3.22 23.05 -6.80
CA HIS A 259 -3.06 22.46 -8.15
C HIS A 259 -1.69 21.80 -8.51
N LYS A 260 -0.84 21.39 -7.57
CA LYS A 260 0.55 21.01 -7.85
C LYS A 260 0.81 19.52 -8.10
N ALA A 261 -0.03 18.60 -7.60
CA ALA A 261 0.25 17.15 -7.72
C ALA A 261 0.18 16.61 -9.16
N HIS A 262 -0.66 17.21 -10.02
CA HIS A 262 -0.83 16.84 -11.42
C HIS A 262 0.47 16.88 -12.25
N GLN A 263 1.43 17.76 -11.93
CA GLN A 263 2.66 17.91 -12.73
C GLN A 263 3.63 16.74 -12.53
N VAL A 264 3.66 16.15 -11.34
CA VAL A 264 4.56 15.03 -11.00
C VAL A 264 4.11 13.71 -11.66
N LEU A 265 2.81 13.55 -11.90
CA LEU A 265 2.22 12.29 -12.40
C LEU A 265 2.53 12.00 -13.87
N HIS A 266 2.66 13.03 -14.72
CA HIS A 266 2.90 12.84 -16.15
C HIS A 266 4.24 12.13 -16.46
N ILE A 267 5.23 12.19 -15.56
CA ILE A 267 6.56 11.62 -15.79
C ILE A 267 6.60 10.11 -15.52
N ILE A 268 5.81 9.61 -14.56
CA ILE A 268 5.87 8.19 -14.15
C ILE A 268 4.95 7.31 -15.00
N PHE A 269 3.83 7.86 -15.50
CA PHE A 269 2.73 7.13 -16.14
C PHE A 269 3.11 6.32 -17.39
N PHE A 270 4.12 6.77 -18.16
CA PHE A 270 4.48 6.18 -19.45
C PHE A 270 5.66 5.19 -19.39
N CYS A 271 6.28 4.99 -18.23
CA CYS A 271 7.65 4.43 -18.18
C CYS A 271 7.73 2.95 -17.81
N ILE A 272 6.63 2.28 -17.44
CA ILE A 272 6.70 0.91 -16.87
C ILE A 272 5.78 -0.05 -17.65
N PRO A 273 6.32 -0.75 -18.67
CA PRO A 273 5.64 -1.86 -19.32
C PRO A 273 5.20 -2.89 -18.27
N GLY A 274 3.93 -3.31 -18.31
CA GLY A 274 3.37 -4.32 -17.39
C GLY A 274 2.55 -3.76 -16.22
N LEU A 275 2.59 -2.45 -15.95
CA LEU A 275 1.75 -1.85 -14.91
C LEU A 275 0.38 -1.37 -15.42
N LEU A 276 0.23 -1.05 -16.71
CA LEU A 276 -0.96 -0.38 -17.27
C LEU A 276 -2.29 -0.97 -16.81
N GLY A 277 -2.47 -2.30 -16.90
CA GLY A 277 -3.71 -2.94 -16.43
C GLY A 277 -3.94 -2.81 -14.93
N SER A 278 -2.90 -2.94 -14.11
CA SER A 278 -3.00 -2.74 -12.67
C SER A 278 -3.25 -1.27 -12.29
N LEU A 279 -2.72 -0.32 -13.06
CA LEU A 279 -2.96 1.12 -12.88
C LEU A 279 -4.37 1.50 -13.26
N GLN A 280 -4.87 0.96 -14.37
CA GLN A 280 -6.24 1.13 -14.80
C GLN A 280 -7.20 0.62 -13.72
N MET A 281 -6.97 -0.58 -13.17
CA MET A 281 -7.78 -1.10 -12.05
C MET A 281 -7.68 -0.25 -10.79
N GLN A 282 -6.48 0.27 -10.46
CA GLN A 282 -6.34 1.23 -9.36
C GLN A 282 -7.15 2.49 -9.61
N GLN A 283 -7.05 3.08 -10.79
CA GLN A 283 -7.74 4.31 -11.14
C GLN A 283 -9.27 4.10 -11.16
N GLU A 284 -9.76 3.04 -11.80
CA GLU A 284 -11.18 2.68 -11.79
C GLU A 284 -11.68 2.45 -10.36
N THR A 285 -10.92 1.73 -9.54
CA THR A 285 -11.24 1.55 -8.11
C THR A 285 -11.32 2.89 -7.38
N LEU A 286 -10.35 3.79 -7.59
CA LEU A 286 -10.30 5.09 -6.91
C LEU A 286 -11.47 5.99 -7.32
N THR A 287 -11.80 6.04 -8.61
CA THR A 287 -12.94 6.80 -9.13
C THR A 287 -14.30 6.19 -8.73
N GLY A 288 -14.34 4.87 -8.51
CA GLY A 288 -15.54 4.12 -8.15
C GLY A 288 -15.80 4.03 -6.65
N ILE A 289 -14.87 4.46 -5.79
CA ILE A 289 -15.13 4.61 -4.36
C ILE A 289 -16.12 5.79 -4.21
N PRO A 290 -17.37 5.54 -3.79
CA PRO A 290 -18.32 6.62 -3.54
C PRO A 290 -17.79 7.54 -2.43
N GLU A 291 -18.53 8.60 -2.10
CA GLU A 291 -18.29 9.52 -0.97
C GLU A 291 -18.12 8.85 0.42
N TYR A 292 -17.78 7.57 0.54
CA TYR A 292 -17.48 6.85 1.76
C TYR A 292 -16.19 7.32 2.45
N LEU A 293 -15.19 7.84 1.72
CA LEU A 293 -14.12 8.61 2.37
C LEU A 293 -14.68 9.91 2.99
N GLN A 294 -15.83 10.42 2.51
CA GLN A 294 -16.57 11.46 3.20
C GLN A 294 -17.34 10.97 4.44
N LEU A 295 -17.52 9.67 4.68
CA LEU A 295 -18.15 9.18 5.93
C LEU A 295 -17.28 9.42 7.17
N HIS A 296 -15.97 9.68 7.00
CA HIS A 296 -15.12 10.18 8.08
C HIS A 296 -15.33 11.68 8.39
N LYS A 297 -16.14 12.42 7.58
CA LYS A 297 -16.51 13.83 7.84
C LYS A 297 -17.27 14.04 9.14
N ARG A 298 -17.80 12.98 9.78
CA ARG A 298 -18.68 13.13 10.96
C ARG A 298 -17.96 13.48 12.27
N TYR A 299 -16.62 13.56 12.28
CA TYR A 299 -15.83 13.80 13.50
C TYR A 299 -14.79 14.92 13.40
N LEU A 300 -14.80 15.75 12.35
CA LEU A 300 -14.05 17.00 12.32
C LEU A 300 -15.02 18.17 12.57
N PRO A 301 -14.72 19.11 13.48
CA PRO A 301 -15.48 20.35 13.56
C PRO A 301 -15.39 21.06 12.21
N ASN A 302 -16.55 21.43 11.70
CA ASN A 302 -16.72 22.18 10.46
C ASN A 302 -15.81 23.44 10.51
N PRO A 303 -14.80 23.59 9.62
CA PRO A 303 -14.05 24.82 9.53
C PRO A 303 -14.88 25.81 8.71
N GLY A 304 -15.90 26.41 9.34
CA GLY A 304 -16.78 27.36 8.67
C GLY A 304 -17.63 28.12 9.67
N HIS A 305 -17.15 29.31 10.03
CA HIS A 305 -17.86 30.60 10.16
C HIS A 305 -17.18 31.49 11.22
N GLU A 306 -16.18 32.26 10.78
CA GLU A 306 -16.17 33.70 11.04
C GLU A 306 -16.43 34.42 9.72
#